data_AF-A0AAW9RRT3-F1
#
_entry.id   AF-A0AAW9RRT3-F1
#
_cell.length_a   1.000
_cell.length_b   1.000
_cell.length_c   1.000
_cell.angle_alpha   90.00
_cell.angle_beta   90.00
_cell.angle_gamma   90.00
#
_symmetry.space_group_name_H-M   'P 1'
#
loop_
_entity.id
_entity.type
_entity.pdbx_description
1 polymer ?
#
loop_
_entity_poly.entity_id
_entity_poly.type
_entity_poly.pdbx_seq_one_letter_code
_entity_poly.pdbx_strand_id
1 'polypeptide(L)'
;MTTRLNPITTPRHELRAEKARRNKEAALAAFIGKKAEIDEMLARLQTLSDDHFNAHPDEINWGHVGTLEHYASLLKRITDSAFGEGEHAR
;
A
#
# COMPACT_ATOMS: atom_id res chain seq x y z
N MET A 1 15.00 -10.19 -53.45
CA MET A 1 15.33 -10.00 -52.02
C MET A 1 14.56 -8.80 -51.52
N THR A 2 13.43 -9.02 -50.83
CA THR A 2 12.56 -7.95 -50.33
C THR A 2 13.21 -7.31 -49.11
N THR A 3 13.74 -6.10 -49.30
CA THR A 3 14.24 -5.22 -48.25
C THR A 3 13.10 -4.96 -47.27
N ARG A 4 13.20 -5.52 -46.05
CA ARG A 4 12.26 -5.18 -44.98
C ARG A 4 12.48 -3.71 -44.63
N LEU A 5 11.52 -2.86 -44.96
CA LEU A 5 11.47 -1.47 -44.52
C LEU A 5 11.60 -1.44 -42.99
N ASN A 6 12.66 -0.80 -42.50
CA ASN A 6 12.80 -0.49 -41.08
C ASN A 6 11.55 0.29 -40.62
N PRO A 7 10.92 -0.08 -39.49
CA PRO A 7 9.86 0.74 -38.94
C PRO A 7 10.50 2.04 -38.46
N ILE A 8 10.29 3.13 -39.19
CA ILE A 8 10.77 4.45 -38.82
C ILE A 8 10.13 4.79 -37.47
N THR A 9 10.89 4.73 -36.39
CA THR A 9 10.56 5.40 -35.14
C THR A 9 10.47 6.88 -35.47
N THR A 10 9.25 7.41 -35.59
CA THR A 10 9.09 8.83 -35.83
C THR A 10 9.40 9.59 -34.53
N PRO A 11 9.88 10.84 -34.59
CA PRO A 11 10.14 11.65 -33.39
C PRO A 11 8.94 11.73 -32.42
N ARG A 12 7.71 11.62 -32.94
CA ARG A 12 6.48 11.54 -32.12
C ARG A 12 6.36 10.23 -31.33
N HIS A 13 6.78 9.09 -31.90
CA HIS A 13 6.80 7.81 -31.19
C HIS A 13 7.87 7.82 -30.08
N GLU A 14 9.04 8.39 -30.35
CA GLU A 14 10.13 8.52 -29.36
C GLU A 14 9.72 9.41 -28.18
N LEU A 15 9.11 10.57 -28.46
CA LEU A 15 8.60 11.47 -27.41
C LEU A 15 7.50 10.83 -26.56
N ARG A 16 6.63 10.01 -27.17
CA ARG A 16 5.59 9.26 -26.44
C ARG A 16 6.19 8.15 -25.57
N ALA A 17 7.16 7.40 -26.08
CA ALA A 17 7.86 6.37 -25.33
C ALA A 17 8.61 6.98 -24.13
N GLU A 18 9.30 8.10 -24.34
CA GLU A 18 10.00 8.81 -23.28
C GLU A 18 9.03 9.40 -22.24
N LYS A 19 7.88 9.93 -22.65
CA LYS A 19 6.82 10.35 -21.72
C LYS A 19 6.28 9.17 -20.91
N ALA A 20 6.03 8.02 -21.55
CA ALA A 20 5.56 6.82 -20.85
C ALA A 20 6.58 6.31 -19.83
N ARG A 21 7.87 6.32 -20.18
CA ARG A 21 8.98 5.97 -19.28
C ARG A 21 8.99 6.86 -18.04
N ARG A 22 8.98 8.19 -18.24
CA ARG A 22 8.94 9.16 -17.14
C ARG A 22 7.70 9.03 -16.26
N ASN A 23 6.53 8.79 -16.85
CA ASN A 23 5.30 8.53 -16.08
C ASN A 23 5.41 7.26 -15.25
N LYS A 24 6.00 6.18 -15.79
CA LYS A 24 6.21 4.94 -15.05
C LYS A 24 7.18 5.14 -13.88
N GLU A 25 8.26 5.88 -14.09
CA GLU A 25 9.22 6.22 -13.04
C GLU A 25 8.56 7.07 -11.94
N ALA A 26 7.76 8.06 -12.31
CA ALA A 26 7.02 8.88 -11.35
C ALA A 26 6.00 8.04 -10.55
N ALA A 27 5.27 7.14 -11.21
CA ALA A 27 4.33 6.25 -10.53
C ALA A 27 5.04 5.27 -9.58
N LEU A 28 6.21 4.74 -9.97
CA LEU A 28 7.02 3.87 -9.12
C LEU A 28 7.53 4.63 -7.89
N ALA A 29 8.05 5.83 -8.08
CA ALA A 29 8.51 6.67 -6.98
C ALA A 29 7.36 6.99 -6.00
N ALA A 30 6.19 7.37 -6.52
CA ALA A 30 4.99 7.62 -5.71
C ALA A 30 4.53 6.37 -4.95
N PHE A 31 4.55 5.20 -5.59
CA PHE A 31 4.21 3.93 -4.97
C PHE A 31 5.17 3.57 -3.82
N ILE A 32 6.47 3.69 -4.04
CA ILE A 32 7.48 3.44 -3.00
C ILE A 32 7.28 4.39 -1.82
N GLY A 33 7.05 5.69 -2.08
CA GLY A 33 6.76 6.67 -1.04
C GLY A 33 5.53 6.30 -0.21
N LYS A 34 4.43 5.94 -0.87
CA LYS A 34 3.20 5.54 -0.17
C LYS A 34 3.35 4.22 0.59
N LYS A 35 4.11 3.27 0.05
CA LYS A 35 4.43 2.03 0.77
C LYS A 35 5.24 2.34 2.04
N ALA A 36 6.26 3.19 1.93
CA ALA A 36 7.10 3.56 3.08
C ALA A 36 6.29 4.25 4.19
N GLU A 37 5.36 5.15 3.83
CA GLU A 37 4.42 5.76 4.78
C GLU A 37 3.58 4.69 5.52
N ILE A 38 3.06 3.70 4.80
CA ILE A 38 2.28 2.60 5.39
C ILE A 38 3.17 1.73 6.28
N ASP A 39 4.38 1.38 5.83
CA ASP A 39 5.34 0.58 6.60
C ASP A 39 5.67 1.26 7.95
N GLU A 40 5.84 2.59 7.96
CA GLU A 40 6.07 3.37 9.18
C GLU A 40 4.86 3.33 10.13
N MET A 41 3.64 3.46 9.59
CA MET A 41 2.42 3.36 10.39
C MET A 41 2.26 1.97 11.00
N LEU A 42 2.56 0.90 10.25
CA LEU A 42 2.52 -0.48 10.74
C LEU A 42 3.58 -0.71 11.84
N ALA A 43 4.80 -0.20 11.66
CA ALA A 43 5.85 -0.29 12.67
C ALA A 43 5.43 0.40 13.98
N ARG A 44 4.80 1.58 13.91
CA ARG A 44 4.26 2.28 15.08
C ARG A 44 3.18 1.49 15.80
N LEU A 45 2.29 0.83 15.06
CA LEU A 45 1.26 -0.04 15.64
C LEU A 45 1.87 -1.28 16.30
N GLN A 46 2.91 -1.86 15.70
CA GLN A 46 3.64 -2.98 16.30
C GLN A 46 4.28 -2.57 17.63
N THR A 47 5.01 -1.44 17.66
CA THR A 47 5.59 -0.93 18.91
C THR A 47 4.53 -0.65 19.97
N LEU A 48 3.39 -0.07 19.58
CA LEU A 48 2.27 0.15 20.49
C LEU A 48 1.70 -1.17 21.04
N SER A 49 1.62 -2.21 20.21
CA SER A 49 1.20 -3.55 20.64
C SER A 49 2.21 -4.17 21.61
N ASP A 50 3.50 -4.02 21.36
CA ASP A 50 4.57 -4.53 22.23
C ASP A 50 4.53 -3.84 23.62
N ASP A 51 4.19 -2.55 23.65
CA ASP A 51 3.92 -1.77 24.86
C ASP A 51 2.49 -1.96 25.41
N HIS A 52 1.81 -3.06 25.06
CA HIS A 52 0.48 -3.44 25.58
C HIS A 52 -0.59 -2.36 25.36
N PHE A 53 -0.49 -1.63 24.24
CA PHE A 53 -1.31 -0.46 23.94
C PHE A 53 -1.28 0.62 25.02
N ASN A 54 -0.15 0.74 25.74
CA ASN A 54 0.05 1.60 26.90
C ASN A 54 -0.94 1.34 28.06
N ALA A 55 -1.52 0.14 28.15
CA ALA A 55 -2.43 -0.23 29.22
C ALA A 55 -1.69 -0.98 30.34
N HIS A 56 -1.81 -0.50 31.58
CA HIS A 56 -1.35 -1.24 32.75
C HIS A 56 -2.38 -2.31 33.15
N PRO A 57 -1.99 -3.54 33.51
CA PRO A 57 -2.92 -4.62 33.83
C PRO A 57 -3.99 -4.25 34.88
N ASP A 58 -3.62 -3.48 35.90
CA ASP A 58 -4.52 -3.06 36.99
C ASP A 58 -5.55 -1.99 36.57
N GLU A 59 -5.35 -1.33 35.42
CA GLU A 59 -6.22 -0.28 34.90
C GLU A 59 -7.19 -0.79 33.81
N ILE A 60 -6.97 -2.02 33.33
CA ILE A 60 -7.75 -2.63 32.26
C ILE A 60 -9.22 -2.74 32.67
N ASN A 61 -10.10 -2.33 31.76
CA ASN A 61 -11.54 -2.42 31.90
C ASN A 61 -12.20 -2.61 30.52
N TRP A 62 -13.52 -2.81 30.50
CA TRP A 62 -14.28 -3.03 29.26
C TRP A 62 -14.17 -1.90 28.22
N GLY A 63 -13.89 -0.66 28.64
CA GLY A 63 -13.61 0.45 27.72
C GLY A 63 -12.33 0.23 26.90
N HIS A 64 -11.28 -0.32 27.52
CA HIS A 64 -10.05 -0.70 26.84
C HIS A 64 -10.30 -1.82 25.83
N VAL A 65 -11.09 -2.82 26.20
CA VAL A 65 -11.48 -3.92 25.31
C VAL A 65 -12.22 -3.37 24.08
N GLY A 66 -13.21 -2.49 24.28
CA GLY A 66 -13.95 -1.87 23.17
C GLY A 66 -13.06 -1.04 22.23
N THR A 67 -12.01 -0.40 22.76
CA THR A 67 -11.03 0.34 21.93
C THR A 67 -10.21 -0.61 21.06
N LEU A 68 -9.75 -1.74 21.62
CA LEU A 68 -9.01 -2.75 20.85
C LEU A 68 -9.89 -3.46 19.82
N GLU A 69 -11.15 -3.74 20.14
CA GLU A 69 -12.12 -4.27 19.17
C GLU A 69 -12.30 -3.32 17.98
N HIS A 70 -12.38 -2.01 18.24
CA HIS A 70 -12.45 -1.02 17.19
C HIS A 70 -11.20 -1.04 16.29
N TYR A 71 -10.00 -1.04 16.87
CA TYR A 71 -8.75 -1.11 16.10
C TYR A 71 -8.66 -2.40 15.28
N ALA A 72 -9.00 -3.55 15.87
CA ALA A 72 -9.03 -4.83 15.17
C ALA A 72 -10.00 -4.81 13.97
N SER A 73 -11.18 -4.18 14.12
CA SER A 73 -12.15 -4.07 13.02
C SER A 73 -11.61 -3.25 11.83
N LEU A 74 -10.85 -2.17 12.09
CA LEU A 74 -10.25 -1.36 11.04
C LEU A 74 -9.15 -2.12 10.32
N LEU A 75 -8.27 -2.80 11.06
CA LEU A 75 -7.22 -3.63 10.49
C LEU A 75 -7.82 -4.76 9.64
N LYS A 76 -8.86 -5.43 10.15
CA LYS A 76 -9.55 -6.49 9.43
C LYS A 76 -10.12 -6.02 8.10
N ARG A 77 -10.76 -4.85 8.06
CA ARG A 77 -11.29 -4.28 6.81
C ARG A 77 -10.18 -4.03 5.77
N ILE A 78 -9.02 -3.55 6.23
CA ILE A 78 -7.86 -3.32 5.36
C ILE A 78 -7.31 -4.65 4.83
N THR A 79 -7.16 -5.66 5.68
CA THR A 79 -6.64 -6.98 5.28
C THR A 79 -7.63 -7.70 4.35
N ASP A 80 -8.91 -7.69 4.68
CA ASP A 80 -9.96 -8.29 3.85
C ASP A 80 -9.94 -7.69 2.43
N SER A 81 -9.80 -6.37 2.32
CA SER A 81 -9.69 -5.69 1.02
C SER A 81 -8.39 -6.04 0.27
N ALA A 82 -7.27 -6.14 0.99
CA ALA A 82 -5.96 -6.42 0.39
C ALA A 82 -5.82 -7.85 -0.12
N PHE A 83 -6.44 -8.82 0.57
CA PHE A 83 -6.34 -10.25 0.25
C PHE A 83 -7.57 -10.81 -0.47
N GLY A 84 -8.62 -10.01 -0.65
CA GLY A 84 -9.87 -10.47 -1.25
C GLY A 84 -10.58 -11.47 -0.34
N GLU A 85 -10.66 -11.18 0.95
CA GLU A 85 -11.33 -11.98 1.96
C GLU A 85 -12.60 -11.26 2.45
N GLY A 86 -13.42 -11.93 3.27
CA GLY A 86 -14.64 -11.33 3.82
C GLY A 86 -15.62 -10.87 2.74
N GLU A 87 -16.03 -9.61 2.79
CA GLU A 87 -16.95 -9.01 1.79
C GLU A 87 -16.33 -8.87 0.38
N HIS A 88 -15.01 -9.03 0.27
CA HIS A 88 -14.26 -8.94 -0.99
C HIS A 88 -13.87 -10.30 -1.56
N ALA A 89 -14.27 -11.40 -0.92
CA ALA A 89 -14.11 -12.75 -1.45
C ALA A 89 -14.91 -12.91 -2.74
N ARG A 90 -14.25 -13.44 -3.78
CA ARG A 90 -14.86 -13.77 -5.08
C ARG A 90 -15.14 -15.26 -5.19
#